data_AF-A0A2N2W1S3-F1
#
_entry.id   AF-A0A2N2W1S3-F1
#
_cell.length_a   1.000
_cell.length_b   1.000
_cell.length_c   1.000
_cell.angle_alpha   90.00
_cell.angle_beta   90.00
_cell.angle_gamma   90.00
#
_symmetry.space_group_name_H-M   'P 1'
#
loop_
_entity.id
_entity.type
_entity.pdbx_description
1 polymer ?
#
loop_
_entity_poly.entity_id
_entity_poly.type
_entity_poly.pdbx_seq_one_letter_code
_entity_poly.pdbx_strand_id
1 'polypeptide(L)'
;MIDNQAFNKYAYRMKTFLQIFIIASILAICCTCSKDGGGVGTIQFRMVNPVVLKSQSNLQKALSNPQINSLQAPYVNPDLTGDVTQTTMITLKFCVGDVWVSTGEVKAGGTDNLTWVRLTTVTNQDLKYFEEYTFPPVEIPAGSYRSIKITFKNRCYRVVTLNSNPTVKYELLETMGSSFAPCNENDESWVAPNYFTEQGNHKLVGGVFQVDNGGEKLRGFTVESGKTVTLSWRLGAGSTESCTNALLDLNKNRRWDCGTDDITITCPPSVEYMWDFVVN
;
A
#
# COMPACT_ATOMS: atom_id res chain seq x y z
N MET A 1 68.01 54.91 24.04
CA MET A 1 67.72 54.19 22.77
C MET A 1 67.06 52.89 23.16
N ILE A 2 65.74 52.80 22.98
CA ILE A 2 64.97 51.60 23.28
C ILE A 2 65.12 50.65 22.09
N ASP A 3 65.47 49.41 22.40
CA ASP A 3 65.92 48.39 21.47
C ASP A 3 64.79 47.92 20.52
N ASN A 4 64.82 48.44 19.29
CA ASN A 4 63.81 48.24 18.24
C ASN A 4 63.80 46.81 17.66
N GLN A 5 64.72 45.92 18.07
CA GLN A 5 64.77 44.55 17.56
C GLN A 5 63.76 43.61 18.22
N ALA A 6 63.38 43.85 19.47
CA ALA A 6 62.43 42.99 20.18
C ALA A 6 61.00 43.08 19.59
N PHE A 7 60.58 44.29 19.20
CA PHE A 7 59.20 44.53 18.73
C PHE A 7 58.90 43.84 17.38
N ASN A 8 59.87 43.83 16.47
CA ASN A 8 59.72 43.21 15.14
C ASN A 8 59.63 41.67 15.19
N LYS A 9 60.29 41.03 16.17
CA LYS A 9 60.27 39.57 16.33
C LYS A 9 58.92 39.06 16.83
N TYR A 10 58.24 39.82 17.69
CA TYR A 10 56.90 39.49 18.17
C TYR A 10 55.82 39.73 17.09
N ALA A 11 55.93 40.81 16.31
CA ALA A 11 55.01 41.10 15.21
C ALA A 11 55.05 40.02 14.11
N TYR A 12 56.23 39.46 13.81
CA TYR A 12 56.35 38.40 12.81
C TYR A 12 55.73 37.08 13.28
N ARG A 13 55.99 36.68 14.54
CA ARG A 13 55.42 35.45 15.12
C ARG A 13 53.89 35.50 15.23
N MET A 14 53.34 36.67 15.56
CA MET A 14 51.89 36.85 15.65
C MET A 14 51.21 36.77 14.27
N LYS A 15 51.84 37.27 13.20
CA LYS A 15 51.34 37.12 11.82
C LYS A 15 51.34 35.67 11.35
N THR A 16 52.38 34.90 11.66
CA THR A 16 52.44 33.48 11.28
C THR A 16 51.41 32.64 12.03
N PHE A 17 51.21 32.88 13.33
CA PHE A 17 50.18 32.20 14.12
C PHE A 17 48.77 32.53 13.61
N LEU A 18 48.49 33.81 13.30
CA LEU A 18 47.19 34.23 12.79
C LEU A 18 46.89 33.63 11.40
N GLN A 19 47.89 33.55 10.51
CA GLN A 19 47.73 32.90 9.20
C GLN A 19 47.46 31.39 9.33
N ILE A 20 48.17 30.68 10.22
CA ILE A 20 47.93 29.25 10.46
C ILE A 20 46.53 29.03 11.05
N PHE A 21 46.08 29.90 11.96
CA PHE A 21 44.74 29.79 12.56
C PHE A 21 43.63 30.04 11.54
N ILE A 22 43.80 31.01 10.62
CA ILE A 22 42.84 31.30 9.56
C ILE A 22 42.78 30.15 8.55
N ILE A 23 43.92 29.58 8.15
CA ILE A 23 43.96 28.43 7.22
C ILE A 23 43.31 27.19 7.86
N ALA A 24 43.59 26.91 9.15
CA ALA A 24 42.96 25.81 9.88
C ALA A 24 41.44 26.00 10.04
N SER A 25 40.99 27.24 10.22
CA SER A 25 39.56 27.58 10.31
C SER A 25 38.85 27.41 8.96
N ILE A 26 39.49 27.76 7.84
CA ILE A 26 38.96 27.55 6.49
C ILE A 26 38.90 26.06 6.15
N LEU A 27 39.90 25.27 6.55
CA LEU A 27 39.90 23.81 6.39
C LEU A 27 38.82 23.10 7.24
N ALA A 28 38.52 23.63 8.43
CA ALA A 28 37.43 23.12 9.28
C ALA A 28 36.03 23.45 8.72
N ILE A 29 35.86 24.60 8.05
CA ILE A 29 34.59 25.00 7.41
C ILE A 29 34.36 24.23 6.09
N CYS A 30 35.43 23.80 5.40
CA CYS A 30 35.31 22.96 4.21
C CYS A 30 35.03 21.47 4.51
N CYS A 31 35.07 21.03 5.77
CA CYS A 31 34.89 19.63 6.17
C CYS A 31 33.55 19.31 6.86
N THR A 32 32.62 20.26 6.95
CA THR A 32 31.29 20.04 7.57
C THR A 32 30.16 20.32 6.59
N CYS A 33 30.20 19.63 5.45
CA CYS A 33 29.03 19.27 4.65
C CYS A 33 29.38 18.00 3.88
N SER A 34 29.52 16.89 4.59
CA SER A 34 29.26 15.59 3.97
C SER A 34 27.80 15.62 3.53
N LYS A 35 27.57 15.98 2.25
CA LYS A 35 26.35 15.60 1.57
C LYS A 35 26.27 14.09 1.72
N ASP A 36 25.34 13.61 2.54
CA ASP A 36 24.88 12.23 2.44
C ASP A 36 24.61 11.99 0.96
N GLY A 37 25.40 11.08 0.38
CA GLY A 37 25.40 10.85 -1.05
C GLY A 37 23.97 10.56 -1.50
N GLY A 38 23.49 11.33 -2.48
CA GLY A 38 22.27 11.05 -3.21
C GLY A 38 22.40 9.74 -3.98
N GLY A 39 22.30 8.63 -3.25
CA GLY A 39 22.33 7.29 -3.78
C GLY A 39 20.93 6.82 -4.15
N VAL A 40 20.88 5.74 -4.91
CA VAL A 40 19.64 5.04 -5.24
C VAL A 40 19.61 3.72 -4.48
N GLY A 41 18.43 3.34 -4.01
CA GLY A 41 18.14 1.97 -3.59
C GLY A 41 16.98 1.43 -4.42
N THR A 42 16.60 0.19 -4.14
CA THR A 42 15.57 -0.51 -4.92
C THR A 42 14.38 -0.81 -4.02
N ILE A 43 13.17 -0.64 -4.53
CA ILE A 43 11.94 -1.06 -3.85
C ILE A 43 11.22 -2.11 -4.69
N GLN A 44 10.75 -3.16 -4.04
CA GLN A 44 9.81 -4.13 -4.61
C GLN A 44 8.48 -4.02 -3.86
N PHE A 45 7.39 -3.83 -4.60
CA PHE A 45 6.04 -3.84 -4.04
C PHE A 45 5.35 -5.16 -4.38
N ARG A 46 4.72 -5.77 -3.38
CA ARG A 46 3.90 -6.97 -3.56
C ARG A 46 2.70 -6.99 -2.63
N MET A 47 1.69 -7.74 -3.01
CA MET A 47 0.51 -8.00 -2.20
C MET A 47 0.52 -9.45 -1.73
N VAL A 48 0.14 -9.68 -0.48
CA VAL A 48 0.26 -10.98 0.18
C VAL A 48 -1.06 -11.37 0.83
N ASN A 49 -1.60 -12.55 0.46
CA ASN A 49 -2.76 -13.14 1.11
C ASN A 49 -2.35 -14.40 1.90
N PRO A 50 -2.16 -14.32 3.23
CA PRO A 50 -1.70 -15.44 4.03
C PRO A 50 -2.72 -16.59 4.13
N VAL A 51 -4.02 -16.31 3.98
CA VAL A 51 -5.07 -17.34 3.92
C VAL A 51 -4.84 -18.25 2.70
N VAL A 52 -4.56 -17.65 1.56
CA VAL A 52 -4.23 -18.38 0.32
C VAL A 52 -2.91 -19.13 0.47
N LEU A 53 -1.86 -18.51 1.02
CA LEU A 53 -0.57 -19.15 1.23
C LEU A 53 -0.65 -20.39 2.14
N LYS A 54 -1.37 -20.31 3.28
CA LYS A 54 -1.59 -21.47 4.16
C LYS A 54 -2.41 -22.56 3.50
N SER A 55 -3.35 -22.15 2.66
CA SER A 55 -4.20 -23.07 1.92
C SER A 55 -3.57 -23.56 0.62
N GLN A 56 -2.36 -23.16 0.20
CA GLN A 56 -1.76 -23.58 -1.08
C GLN A 56 -1.63 -25.11 -1.25
N SER A 57 -1.68 -25.91 -0.18
CA SER A 57 -1.82 -27.38 -0.31
C SER A 57 -3.21 -27.85 -0.80
N ASN A 58 -4.27 -27.05 -0.58
CA ASN A 58 -5.67 -27.35 -0.89
C ASN A 58 -6.31 -26.38 -1.91
N LEU A 59 -5.96 -25.10 -1.89
CA LEU A 59 -6.47 -24.03 -2.74
C LEU A 59 -5.84 -24.07 -4.12
N GLN A 60 -4.57 -24.45 -4.26
CA GLN A 60 -3.94 -24.65 -5.56
C GLN A 60 -4.54 -25.87 -6.28
N LYS A 61 -5.02 -26.88 -5.53
CA LYS A 61 -5.91 -27.96 -6.02
C LYS A 61 -7.33 -27.47 -6.37
N ALA A 62 -7.86 -26.48 -5.65
CA ALA A 62 -9.18 -25.90 -5.91
C ALA A 62 -9.21 -24.80 -6.99
N LEU A 63 -8.06 -24.20 -7.30
CA LEU A 63 -7.82 -23.20 -8.34
C LEU A 63 -7.29 -23.83 -9.63
N SER A 64 -6.68 -25.01 -9.56
CA SER A 64 -6.33 -25.85 -10.73
C SER A 64 -7.51 -26.65 -11.28
N ASN A 65 -8.74 -26.41 -10.80
CA ASN A 65 -9.93 -27.05 -11.37
C ASN A 65 -10.12 -26.54 -12.82
N PRO A 66 -10.02 -27.40 -13.86
CA PRO A 66 -10.01 -26.98 -15.26
C PRO A 66 -11.30 -26.32 -15.74
N GLN A 67 -12.39 -26.36 -14.97
CA GLN A 67 -13.65 -25.67 -15.29
C GLN A 67 -13.57 -24.14 -15.23
N ILE A 68 -12.50 -23.55 -14.66
CA ILE A 68 -12.26 -22.09 -14.74
C ILE A 68 -11.52 -21.71 -16.04
N ASN A 69 -10.90 -22.68 -16.72
CA ASN A 69 -10.14 -22.45 -17.96
C ASN A 69 -10.88 -22.89 -19.25
N SER A 70 -12.17 -23.23 -19.19
CA SER A 70 -12.97 -23.39 -20.41
C SER A 70 -13.51 -22.03 -20.86
N LEU A 71 -12.90 -21.49 -21.90
CA LEU A 71 -13.41 -20.48 -22.82
C LEU A 71 -14.85 -19.97 -22.56
N GLN A 72 -14.94 -18.70 -22.16
CA GLN A 72 -15.97 -17.75 -22.59
C GLN A 72 -17.44 -17.99 -22.18
N ALA A 73 -17.70 -18.02 -20.87
CA ALA A 73 -18.95 -17.50 -20.33
C ALA A 73 -18.64 -16.65 -19.08
N PRO A 74 -19.34 -15.53 -18.83
CA PRO A 74 -19.18 -14.81 -17.58
C PRO A 74 -19.52 -15.76 -16.43
N TYR A 75 -18.67 -15.81 -15.41
CA TYR A 75 -18.95 -16.57 -14.20
C TYR A 75 -20.24 -16.03 -13.57
N VAL A 76 -21.21 -16.90 -13.34
CA VAL A 76 -22.48 -16.56 -12.69
C VAL A 76 -22.45 -17.13 -11.28
N ASN A 77 -22.71 -16.27 -10.30
CA ASN A 77 -22.85 -16.71 -8.92
C ASN A 77 -23.99 -17.75 -8.80
N PRO A 78 -23.79 -18.83 -8.02
CA PRO A 78 -24.89 -19.67 -7.58
C PRO A 78 -25.97 -18.85 -6.86
N ASP A 79 -27.18 -19.41 -6.74
CA ASP A 79 -28.22 -18.80 -5.94
C ASP A 79 -27.85 -18.80 -4.44
N LEU A 80 -28.23 -17.73 -3.74
CA LEU A 80 -28.12 -17.62 -2.30
C LEU A 80 -29.01 -18.66 -1.60
N THR A 81 -28.51 -19.26 -0.52
CA THR A 81 -29.17 -20.38 0.15
C THR A 81 -30.33 -19.97 1.06
N GLY A 82 -30.42 -18.68 1.37
CA GLY A 82 -31.23 -18.15 2.47
C GLY A 82 -31.54 -16.68 2.26
N ASP A 83 -32.45 -16.16 3.08
CA ASP A 83 -32.51 -14.73 3.40
C ASP A 83 -31.17 -14.26 4.00
N VAL A 84 -30.46 -15.20 4.62
CA VAL A 84 -29.06 -15.06 5.03
C VAL A 84 -28.23 -16.22 4.48
N THR A 85 -27.17 -15.91 3.75
CA THR A 85 -26.19 -16.88 3.25
C THR A 85 -24.85 -16.70 3.95
N GLN A 86 -24.38 -17.75 4.63
CA GLN A 86 -23.15 -17.71 5.42
C GLN A 86 -21.95 -18.17 4.58
N THR A 87 -20.94 -17.32 4.47
CA THR A 87 -19.75 -17.58 3.65
C THR A 87 -18.45 -17.28 4.40
N THR A 88 -17.34 -17.78 3.89
CA THR A 88 -15.99 -17.50 4.39
C THR A 88 -15.17 -16.83 3.31
N MET A 89 -14.51 -15.72 3.66
CA MET A 89 -13.67 -14.97 2.74
C MET A 89 -12.39 -15.73 2.37
N ILE A 90 -12.06 -15.75 1.07
CA ILE A 90 -10.82 -16.33 0.55
C ILE A 90 -9.87 -15.23 0.10
N THR A 91 -10.34 -14.37 -0.81
CA THR A 91 -9.53 -13.31 -1.41
C THR A 91 -10.43 -12.20 -1.97
N LEU A 92 -9.80 -11.17 -2.52
CA LEU A 92 -10.43 -10.10 -3.28
C LEU A 92 -9.85 -10.11 -4.70
N LYS A 93 -10.67 -9.71 -5.67
CA LYS A 93 -10.26 -9.52 -7.07
C LYS A 93 -10.65 -8.12 -7.51
N PHE A 94 -9.66 -7.28 -7.72
CA PHE A 94 -9.85 -5.87 -8.09
C PHE A 94 -8.68 -5.40 -8.95
N CYS A 95 -8.78 -4.18 -9.49
CA CYS A 95 -7.72 -3.60 -10.30
C CYS A 95 -6.95 -2.59 -9.45
N VAL A 96 -5.71 -2.93 -9.09
CA VAL A 96 -4.73 -1.94 -8.63
C VAL A 96 -4.11 -1.29 -9.84
N GLY A 97 -4.24 0.03 -10.00
CA GLY A 97 -3.70 0.75 -11.14
C GLY A 97 -2.23 1.06 -10.98
N ASP A 98 -1.98 1.99 -10.07
CA ASP A 98 -0.66 2.56 -9.83
C ASP A 98 -0.39 2.69 -8.33
N VAL A 99 0.88 2.56 -7.98
CA VAL A 99 1.39 2.72 -6.61
C VAL A 99 2.47 3.77 -6.63
N TRP A 100 2.41 4.70 -5.69
CA TRP A 100 3.44 5.72 -5.48
C TRP A 100 3.85 5.77 -4.02
N VAL A 101 5.06 6.23 -3.78
CA VAL A 101 5.60 6.50 -2.44
C VAL A 101 6.11 7.94 -2.35
N SER A 102 6.10 8.51 -1.14
CA SER A 102 6.68 9.83 -0.88
C SER A 102 7.48 9.84 0.41
N THR A 103 8.55 10.62 0.43
CA THR A 103 9.27 11.01 1.65
C THR A 103 8.48 12.06 2.46
N GLY A 104 7.59 12.78 1.79
CA GLY A 104 6.60 13.61 2.43
C GLY A 104 5.53 12.79 3.14
N GLU A 105 4.84 13.43 4.07
CA GLU A 105 3.81 12.81 4.90
C GLU A 105 2.44 13.41 4.58
N VAL A 106 1.49 12.56 4.21
CA VAL A 106 0.08 12.93 4.11
C VAL A 106 -0.45 13.24 5.51
N LYS A 107 -1.07 14.41 5.68
CA LYS A 107 -1.59 14.88 6.97
C LYS A 107 -3.02 15.36 6.80
N ALA A 108 -3.91 14.95 7.70
CA ALA A 108 -5.28 15.44 7.73
C ALA A 108 -5.33 16.99 7.73
N GLY A 109 -6.19 17.56 6.87
CA GLY A 109 -6.30 19.00 6.64
C GLY A 109 -5.24 19.60 5.69
N GLY A 110 -4.18 18.87 5.35
CA GLY A 110 -3.18 19.28 4.37
C GLY A 110 -3.62 19.06 2.93
N THR A 111 -2.92 19.63 1.96
CA THR A 111 -3.15 19.46 0.52
C THR A 111 -2.17 18.44 -0.10
N ASP A 112 -2.50 17.84 -1.25
CA ASP A 112 -1.56 16.99 -1.99
C ASP A 112 -0.51 17.83 -2.75
N ASN A 113 0.54 18.26 -2.03
CA ASN A 113 1.70 18.97 -2.57
C ASN A 113 3.00 18.16 -2.44
N LEU A 114 2.88 16.84 -2.29
CA LEU A 114 4.01 15.94 -2.06
C LEU A 114 4.69 15.55 -3.38
N THR A 115 5.99 15.28 -3.32
CA THR A 115 6.71 14.66 -4.43
C THR A 115 6.50 13.16 -4.39
N TRP A 116 5.82 12.62 -5.41
CA TRP A 116 5.51 11.20 -5.52
C TRP A 116 6.47 10.48 -6.46
N VAL A 117 7.00 9.33 -6.02
CA VAL A 117 7.78 8.40 -6.85
C VAL A 117 6.89 7.21 -7.19
N ARG A 118 6.66 6.99 -8.49
CA ARG A 118 5.83 5.89 -8.98
C ARG A 118 6.60 4.56 -8.94
N LEU A 119 5.98 3.52 -8.42
CA LEU A 119 6.54 2.16 -8.34
C LEU A 119 6.07 1.24 -9.47
N THR A 120 5.00 1.62 -10.17
CA THR A 120 4.51 0.92 -11.35
C THR A 120 5.13 1.50 -12.62
N THR A 121 5.63 0.64 -13.50
CA THR A 121 6.18 1.08 -14.80
C THR A 121 5.08 1.42 -15.80
N VAL A 122 3.95 0.71 -15.73
CA VAL A 122 2.75 0.89 -16.54
C VAL A 122 1.53 0.80 -15.63
N THR A 123 0.50 1.60 -15.91
CA THR A 123 -0.76 1.56 -15.15
C THR A 123 -1.44 0.23 -15.45
N ASN A 124 -1.59 -0.62 -14.45
CA ASN A 124 -2.27 -1.90 -14.61
C ASN A 124 -3.77 -1.63 -14.88
N GLN A 125 -4.32 -2.33 -15.87
CA GLN A 125 -5.72 -2.19 -16.28
C GLN A 125 -6.57 -3.41 -15.93
N ASP A 126 -5.92 -4.51 -15.56
CA ASP A 126 -6.56 -5.81 -15.39
C ASP A 126 -6.99 -6.03 -13.94
N LEU A 127 -8.12 -6.73 -13.78
CA LEU A 127 -8.52 -7.33 -12.51
C LEU A 127 -7.63 -8.53 -12.22
N LYS A 128 -7.08 -8.60 -11.01
CA LYS A 128 -6.31 -9.74 -10.53
C LYS A 128 -6.72 -10.07 -9.11
N TYR A 129 -6.50 -11.31 -8.69
CA TYR A 129 -6.63 -11.66 -7.27
C TYR A 129 -5.58 -10.90 -6.45
N PHE A 130 -5.88 -10.58 -5.20
CA PHE A 130 -5.04 -9.76 -4.33
C PHE A 130 -3.58 -10.22 -4.33
N GLU A 131 -3.35 -11.53 -4.18
CA GLU A 131 -2.02 -12.14 -4.12
C GLU A 131 -1.26 -12.23 -5.46
N GLU A 132 -1.89 -11.92 -6.59
CA GLU A 132 -1.24 -11.95 -7.91
C GLU A 132 -0.46 -10.67 -8.21
N TYR A 133 -0.65 -9.62 -7.42
CA TYR A 133 0.06 -8.35 -7.59
C TYR A 133 1.48 -8.43 -7.05
N THR A 134 2.44 -8.44 -7.96
CA THR A 134 3.85 -8.12 -7.71
C THR A 134 4.32 -7.18 -8.81
N PHE A 135 4.84 -6.03 -8.43
CA PHE A 135 5.41 -5.09 -9.40
C PHE A 135 6.92 -5.31 -9.54
N PRO A 136 7.48 -5.07 -10.75
CA PRO A 136 8.92 -5.11 -10.93
C PRO A 136 9.64 -4.19 -9.94
N PRO A 137 10.85 -4.56 -9.47
CA PRO A 137 11.62 -3.67 -8.62
C PRO A 137 11.94 -2.34 -9.32
N VAL A 138 11.90 -1.24 -8.57
CA VAL A 138 12.17 0.12 -9.08
C VAL A 138 13.29 0.76 -8.29
N GLU A 139 14.24 1.37 -8.98
CA GLU A 139 15.26 2.22 -8.36
C GLU A 139 14.67 3.57 -7.98
N ILE A 140 14.80 3.95 -6.71
CA ILE A 140 14.30 5.21 -6.17
C ILE A 140 15.40 5.89 -5.33
N PRO A 141 15.34 7.21 -5.13
CA PRO A 141 16.29 7.89 -4.25
C PRO A 141 16.31 7.27 -2.85
N ALA A 142 17.50 7.09 -2.30
CA ALA A 142 17.64 6.68 -0.90
C ALA A 142 17.00 7.73 0.02
N GLY A 143 16.35 7.27 1.09
CA GLY A 143 15.65 8.15 2.03
C GLY A 143 14.55 7.46 2.83
N SER A 144 13.92 8.20 3.73
CA SER A 144 12.80 7.73 4.55
C SER A 144 11.47 8.13 3.95
N TYR A 145 10.68 7.14 3.55
CA TYR A 145 9.37 7.25 2.94
C TYR A 145 8.27 7.08 4.00
N ARG A 146 7.26 7.96 3.95
CA ARG A 146 6.22 8.10 4.99
C ARG A 146 4.81 7.96 4.45
N SER A 147 4.63 7.93 3.13
CA SER A 147 3.31 7.86 2.54
C SER A 147 3.30 6.98 1.30
N ILE A 148 2.20 6.25 1.12
CA ILE A 148 1.87 5.53 -0.11
C ILE A 148 0.59 6.12 -0.69
N LYS A 149 0.52 6.20 -2.02
CA LYS A 149 -0.71 6.47 -2.77
C LYS A 149 -1.01 5.28 -3.67
N ILE A 150 -2.26 4.84 -3.71
CA ILE A 150 -2.71 3.74 -4.58
C ILE A 150 -3.99 4.13 -5.30
N THR A 151 -4.09 3.78 -6.59
CA THR A 151 -5.34 3.90 -7.35
C THR A 151 -6.00 2.54 -7.57
N PHE A 152 -7.33 2.55 -7.56
CA PHE A 152 -8.13 1.37 -7.88
C PHE A 152 -9.16 1.70 -8.94
N LYS A 153 -9.54 0.72 -9.76
CA LYS A 153 -10.82 0.80 -10.48
C LYS A 153 -11.97 0.58 -9.51
N ASN A 154 -13.15 1.07 -9.88
CA ASN A 154 -14.33 0.95 -9.04
C ASN A 154 -14.81 -0.50 -8.91
N ARG A 155 -14.61 -1.33 -9.95
CA ARG A 155 -15.03 -2.73 -9.94
C ARG A 155 -14.13 -3.60 -9.04
N CYS A 156 -14.74 -4.24 -8.05
CA CYS A 156 -14.12 -5.19 -7.12
C CYS A 156 -14.99 -6.44 -7.01
N TYR A 157 -14.39 -7.58 -6.70
CA TYR A 157 -15.09 -8.80 -6.36
C TYR A 157 -14.56 -9.36 -5.05
N ARG A 158 -15.48 -9.72 -4.15
CA ARG A 158 -15.17 -10.54 -2.97
C ARG A 158 -15.35 -12.00 -3.31
N VAL A 159 -14.30 -12.78 -3.12
CA VAL A 159 -14.29 -14.21 -3.42
C VAL A 159 -14.48 -14.97 -2.13
N VAL A 160 -15.58 -15.73 -2.04
CA VAL A 160 -15.99 -16.44 -0.83
C VAL A 160 -16.41 -17.87 -1.12
N THR A 161 -16.37 -18.73 -0.12
CA THR A 161 -16.99 -20.07 -0.16
C THR A 161 -18.17 -20.16 0.77
N LEU A 162 -19.18 -20.96 0.39
CA LEU A 162 -20.33 -21.24 1.22
C LEU A 162 -19.93 -22.07 2.45
N ASN A 163 -20.37 -21.67 3.65
CA ASN A 163 -20.00 -22.37 4.89
C ASN A 163 -20.62 -23.78 4.96
N SER A 164 -21.85 -23.96 4.48
CA SER A 164 -22.52 -25.27 4.47
C SER A 164 -21.97 -26.23 3.40
N ASN A 165 -21.31 -25.69 2.36
CA ASN A 165 -20.64 -26.48 1.33
C ASN A 165 -19.46 -25.71 0.74
N PRO A 166 -18.23 -25.89 1.25
CA PRO A 166 -17.05 -25.13 0.80
C PRO A 166 -16.62 -25.38 -0.66
N THR A 167 -17.25 -26.31 -1.37
CA THR A 167 -17.05 -26.49 -2.82
C THR A 167 -17.81 -25.45 -3.65
N VAL A 168 -18.86 -24.85 -3.07
CA VAL A 168 -19.62 -23.76 -3.68
C VAL A 168 -18.87 -22.45 -3.44
N LYS A 169 -18.55 -21.75 -4.52
CA LYS A 169 -17.86 -20.47 -4.52
C LYS A 169 -18.82 -19.36 -4.98
N TYR A 170 -18.54 -18.15 -4.56
CA TYR A 170 -19.14 -16.93 -5.11
C TYR A 170 -18.02 -15.92 -5.43
N GLU A 171 -18.19 -15.19 -6.54
CA GLU A 171 -17.47 -13.96 -6.87
C GLU A 171 -18.46 -12.79 -6.75
N LEU A 172 -18.58 -12.24 -5.54
CA LEU A 172 -19.55 -11.21 -5.21
C LEU A 172 -19.06 -9.86 -5.75
N LEU A 173 -19.75 -9.31 -6.75
CA LEU A 173 -19.43 -7.98 -7.28
C LEU A 173 -19.68 -6.92 -6.19
N GLU A 174 -18.71 -6.02 -6.00
CA GLU A 174 -18.71 -4.91 -5.06
C GLU A 174 -18.15 -3.65 -5.76
N THR A 175 -18.37 -2.46 -5.18
CA THR A 175 -17.71 -1.22 -5.64
C THR A 175 -16.70 -0.67 -4.63
N MET A 176 -15.53 -0.25 -5.13
CA MET A 176 -14.49 0.38 -4.32
C MET A 176 -14.84 1.81 -3.88
N GLY A 177 -15.74 2.47 -4.60
CA GLY A 177 -16.13 3.86 -4.35
C GLY A 177 -17.18 4.01 -3.24
N SER A 178 -18.06 3.02 -3.06
CA SER A 178 -19.06 3.01 -1.99
C SER A 178 -19.69 1.62 -1.82
N SER A 179 -19.78 1.13 -0.58
CA SER A 179 -20.49 -0.12 -0.27
C SER A 179 -22.00 -0.08 -0.56
N PHE A 180 -22.59 1.11 -0.71
CA PHE A 180 -24.02 1.31 -0.95
C PHE A 180 -24.34 1.72 -2.38
N ALA A 181 -23.33 1.93 -3.24
CA ALA A 181 -23.57 2.27 -4.64
C ALA A 181 -24.02 1.03 -5.40
N PRO A 182 -24.95 1.18 -6.38
CA PRO A 182 -25.29 0.10 -7.28
C PRO A 182 -24.05 -0.33 -8.06
N CYS A 183 -23.87 -1.63 -8.22
CA CYS A 183 -22.75 -2.17 -8.99
C CYS A 183 -23.04 -2.17 -10.49
N ASN A 184 -21.98 -2.00 -11.29
CA ASN A 184 -21.98 -2.21 -12.73
C ASN A 184 -20.78 -3.08 -13.09
N GLU A 185 -21.04 -4.26 -13.65
CA GLU A 185 -20.02 -5.23 -14.05
C GLU A 185 -19.07 -4.69 -15.14
N ASN A 186 -19.49 -3.65 -15.87
CA ASN A 186 -18.73 -2.99 -16.93
C ASN A 186 -18.11 -1.65 -16.46
N ASP A 187 -18.10 -1.36 -15.16
CA ASP A 187 -17.51 -0.14 -14.64
C ASP A 187 -15.97 -0.19 -14.67
N GLU A 188 -15.39 0.54 -15.63
CA GLU A 188 -13.96 0.70 -15.80
C GLU A 188 -13.42 2.02 -15.22
N SER A 189 -14.24 2.76 -14.47
CA SER A 189 -13.85 4.04 -13.87
C SER A 189 -12.84 3.87 -12.74
N TRP A 190 -12.04 4.91 -12.52
CA TRP A 190 -11.11 5.01 -11.40
C TRP A 190 -11.80 5.65 -10.19
N VAL A 191 -11.61 5.08 -9.00
CA VAL A 191 -12.01 5.74 -7.76
C VAL A 191 -10.97 6.77 -7.33
N ALA A 192 -11.35 7.62 -6.38
CA ALA A 192 -10.40 8.54 -5.76
C ALA A 192 -9.19 7.77 -5.20
N PRO A 193 -7.96 8.26 -5.38
CA PRO A 193 -6.78 7.59 -4.84
C PRO A 193 -6.86 7.46 -3.31
N ASN A 194 -6.36 6.34 -2.81
CA ASN A 194 -6.20 6.11 -1.37
C ASN A 194 -4.77 6.48 -0.96
N TYR A 195 -4.64 7.16 0.18
CA TYR A 195 -3.38 7.68 0.69
C TYR A 195 -3.10 7.10 2.08
N PHE A 196 -2.03 6.34 2.25
CA PHE A 196 -1.73 5.60 3.46
C PHE A 196 -0.54 6.19 4.22
N THR A 197 -0.66 6.27 5.54
CA THR A 197 0.37 6.74 6.48
C THR A 197 0.28 5.99 7.81
N GLU A 198 1.11 6.36 8.79
CA GLU A 198 0.99 5.85 10.16
C GLU A 198 -0.31 6.29 10.86
N GLN A 199 -0.96 7.34 10.36
CA GLN A 199 -2.25 7.84 10.87
C GLN A 199 -3.45 7.13 10.23
N GLY A 200 -3.23 6.29 9.21
CA GLY A 200 -4.26 5.53 8.51
C GLY A 200 -4.39 5.88 7.02
N ASN A 201 -5.49 5.43 6.43
CA ASN A 201 -5.93 5.73 5.08
C ASN A 201 -6.64 7.09 5.05
N HIS A 202 -6.32 7.88 4.03
CA HIS A 202 -6.88 9.18 3.75
C HIS A 202 -7.39 9.25 2.30
N LYS A 203 -8.37 10.14 2.10
CA LYS A 203 -8.88 10.56 0.79
C LYS A 203 -8.74 12.06 0.61
N LEU A 204 -8.70 12.52 -0.64
CA LEU A 204 -8.66 13.94 -0.97
C LEU A 204 -10.09 14.45 -1.21
N VAL A 205 -10.59 15.33 -0.34
CA VAL A 205 -11.95 15.90 -0.42
C VAL A 205 -11.84 17.42 -0.38
N GLY A 206 -12.37 18.10 -1.40
CA GLY A 206 -12.25 19.55 -1.50
C GLY A 206 -10.80 20.05 -1.57
N GLY A 207 -9.88 19.22 -2.08
CA GLY A 207 -8.45 19.54 -2.20
C GLY A 207 -7.63 19.31 -0.92
N VAL A 208 -8.23 18.83 0.18
CA VAL A 208 -7.53 18.53 1.42
C VAL A 208 -7.68 17.05 1.80
N PHE A 209 -6.67 16.52 2.49
CA PHE A 209 -6.68 15.16 3.00
C PHE A 209 -7.63 15.05 4.18
N GLN A 210 -8.47 14.03 4.16
CA GLN A 210 -9.34 13.62 5.27
C GLN A 210 -9.08 12.16 5.58
N VAL A 211 -9.03 11.82 6.87
CA VAL A 211 -8.92 10.43 7.30
C VAL A 211 -10.19 9.69 6.86
N ASP A 212 -10.00 8.60 6.11
CA ASP A 212 -11.08 7.71 5.70
C ASP A 212 -11.15 6.50 6.65
N ASN A 213 -10.01 5.87 6.92
CA ASN A 213 -9.91 4.74 7.85
C ASN A 213 -8.61 4.79 8.66
N GLY A 214 -8.72 5.06 9.97
CA GLY A 214 -7.56 5.15 10.88
C GLY A 214 -6.84 3.82 11.15
N GLY A 215 -7.45 2.66 10.84
CA GLY A 215 -6.86 1.34 11.05
C GLY A 215 -5.93 0.88 9.93
N GLU A 216 -6.05 1.46 8.74
CA GLU A 216 -5.30 1.04 7.55
C GLU A 216 -3.97 1.77 7.45
N LYS A 217 -3.01 1.31 8.25
CA LYS A 217 -1.76 2.03 8.47
C LYS A 217 -0.60 1.50 7.63
N LEU A 218 0.24 2.43 7.23
CA LEU A 218 1.58 2.16 6.74
C LEU A 218 2.59 2.67 7.76
N ARG A 219 3.44 1.78 8.27
CA ARG A 219 4.66 2.20 8.97
C ARG A 219 5.64 2.80 7.96
N GLY A 220 6.26 3.94 8.29
CA GLY A 220 7.30 4.52 7.46
C GLY A 220 8.46 3.53 7.20
N PHE A 221 9.16 3.69 6.09
CA PHE A 221 10.28 2.82 5.72
C PHE A 221 11.47 3.61 5.20
N THR A 222 12.67 3.03 5.28
CA THR A 222 13.88 3.63 4.75
C THR A 222 14.41 2.79 3.61
N VAL A 223 14.76 3.45 2.51
CA VAL A 223 15.52 2.87 1.40
C VAL A 223 16.95 3.35 1.52
N GLU A 224 17.87 2.41 1.79
CA GLU A 224 19.30 2.70 1.83
C GLU A 224 19.92 2.58 0.43
N SER A 225 20.97 3.34 0.18
CA SER A 225 21.70 3.29 -1.09
C SER A 225 22.25 1.87 -1.36
N GLY A 226 22.00 1.34 -2.55
CA GLY A 226 22.44 0.01 -2.97
C GLY A 226 21.75 -1.16 -2.25
N LYS A 227 20.68 -0.90 -1.49
CA LYS A 227 19.87 -1.93 -0.82
C LYS A 227 18.51 -2.07 -1.49
N THR A 228 17.93 -3.25 -1.36
CA THR A 228 16.55 -3.52 -1.78
C THR A 228 15.65 -3.61 -0.57
N VAL A 229 14.53 -2.92 -0.60
CA VAL A 229 13.44 -3.05 0.37
C VAL A 229 12.23 -3.73 -0.28
N THR A 230 11.56 -4.61 0.45
CA THR A 230 10.30 -5.23 0.01
C THR A 230 9.13 -4.69 0.82
N LEU A 231 8.28 -3.90 0.17
CA LEU A 231 7.03 -3.40 0.73
C LEU A 231 5.90 -4.38 0.40
N SER A 232 5.35 -5.01 1.44
CA SER A 232 4.27 -5.99 1.33
C SER A 232 2.97 -5.41 1.88
N TRP A 233 1.93 -5.33 1.05
CA TRP A 233 0.55 -5.05 1.49
C TRP A 233 -0.15 -6.37 1.77
N ARG A 234 -0.52 -6.64 3.02
CA ARG A 234 -1.04 -7.94 3.44
C ARG A 234 -2.53 -7.87 3.70
N LEU A 235 -3.27 -8.84 3.17
CA LEU A 235 -4.68 -9.04 3.50
C LEU A 235 -4.80 -9.64 4.91
N GLY A 236 -5.83 -9.22 5.65
CA GLY A 236 -6.12 -9.65 7.01
C GLY A 236 -5.02 -9.33 8.02
N ALA A 237 -4.25 -8.26 7.79
CA ALA A 237 -3.07 -7.87 8.57
C ALA A 237 -2.04 -9.00 8.75
N GLY A 238 -1.93 -9.90 7.77
CA GLY A 238 -1.02 -11.05 7.85
C GLY A 238 -1.60 -12.29 8.55
N SER A 239 -2.84 -12.24 9.03
CA SER A 239 -3.50 -13.41 9.63
C SER A 239 -3.74 -14.52 8.60
N THR A 240 -3.67 -15.76 9.09
CA THR A 240 -4.00 -16.95 8.29
C THR A 240 -5.41 -17.48 8.55
N GLU A 241 -6.18 -16.79 9.39
CA GLU A 241 -7.60 -17.05 9.61
C GLU A 241 -8.44 -16.12 8.73
N SER A 242 -9.61 -16.60 8.32
CA SER A 242 -10.51 -15.86 7.43
C SER A 242 -11.65 -15.20 8.19
N CYS A 243 -12.14 -14.09 7.68
CA CYS A 243 -13.42 -13.52 8.10
C CYS A 243 -14.58 -14.34 7.53
N THR A 244 -15.66 -14.40 8.31
CA THR A 244 -16.96 -14.93 7.87
C THR A 244 -17.86 -13.79 7.45
N ASN A 245 -18.71 -14.02 6.45
CA ASN A 245 -19.67 -13.04 5.97
C ASN A 245 -21.08 -13.62 6.01
N ALA A 246 -22.02 -12.84 6.50
CA ALA A 246 -23.45 -13.07 6.35
C ALA A 246 -23.96 -12.18 5.22
N LEU A 247 -24.25 -12.78 4.07
CA LEU A 247 -24.87 -12.09 2.92
C LEU A 247 -26.37 -12.01 3.16
N LEU A 248 -26.92 -10.80 3.19
CA LEU A 248 -28.33 -10.52 3.47
C LEU A 248 -29.05 -10.25 2.14
N ASP A 249 -29.92 -11.18 1.73
CA ASP A 249 -30.76 -11.06 0.53
C ASP A 249 -31.97 -10.18 0.85
N LEU A 250 -31.83 -8.87 0.66
CA LEU A 250 -32.81 -7.88 1.11
C LEU A 250 -33.99 -7.77 0.14
N ASN A 251 -33.80 -8.12 -1.13
CA ASN A 251 -34.85 -8.10 -2.14
C ASN A 251 -35.53 -9.46 -2.36
N LYS A 252 -35.03 -10.51 -1.69
CA LYS A 252 -35.55 -11.89 -1.67
C LYS A 252 -35.51 -12.60 -3.03
N ASN A 253 -34.61 -12.21 -3.92
CA ASN A 253 -34.50 -12.81 -5.24
C ASN A 253 -33.48 -13.96 -5.33
N ARG A 254 -32.83 -14.29 -4.21
CA ARG A 254 -31.81 -15.34 -4.06
C ARG A 254 -30.55 -15.10 -4.90
N ARG A 255 -30.23 -13.85 -5.23
CA ARG A 255 -29.01 -13.46 -5.93
C ARG A 255 -28.29 -12.40 -5.13
N TRP A 256 -26.99 -12.27 -5.35
CA TRP A 256 -26.24 -11.16 -4.78
C TRP A 256 -26.36 -9.92 -5.68
N ASP A 257 -27.09 -8.92 -5.20
CA ASP A 257 -27.30 -7.64 -5.87
C ASP A 257 -26.63 -6.51 -5.07
N CYS A 258 -25.39 -6.20 -5.44
CA CYS A 258 -24.67 -5.09 -4.82
C CYS A 258 -25.42 -3.75 -4.94
N GLY A 259 -25.44 -3.02 -3.83
CA GLY A 259 -26.20 -1.78 -3.65
C GLY A 259 -27.67 -2.01 -3.27
N THR A 260 -28.15 -3.25 -3.31
CA THR A 260 -29.46 -3.66 -2.77
C THR A 260 -29.32 -4.57 -1.57
N ASP A 261 -28.48 -5.59 -1.68
CA ASP A 261 -28.13 -6.51 -0.59
C ASP A 261 -27.05 -5.92 0.31
N ASP A 262 -26.89 -6.53 1.48
CA ASP A 262 -25.93 -6.10 2.49
C ASP A 262 -25.07 -7.28 2.99
N ILE A 263 -23.92 -6.96 3.56
CA ILE A 263 -22.93 -7.92 4.04
C ILE A 263 -22.49 -7.57 5.46
N THR A 264 -22.77 -8.47 6.40
CA THR A 264 -22.18 -8.38 7.74
C THR A 264 -20.90 -9.21 7.79
N ILE A 265 -19.77 -8.56 8.08
CA ILE A 265 -18.45 -9.20 8.15
C ILE A 265 -18.06 -9.40 9.61
N THR A 266 -17.73 -10.64 9.98
CA THR A 266 -17.20 -10.99 11.30
C THR A 266 -15.83 -11.62 11.15
N CYS A 267 -14.80 -10.96 11.69
CA CYS A 267 -13.42 -11.40 11.63
C CYS A 267 -12.95 -11.93 13.01
N PRO A 268 -12.06 -12.93 13.03
CA PRO A 268 -11.43 -13.39 14.27
C PRO A 268 -10.50 -12.29 14.84
N PRO A 269 -10.21 -12.30 16.16
CA PRO A 269 -9.35 -11.28 16.78
C PRO A 269 -7.93 -11.19 16.20
N SER A 270 -7.45 -12.25 15.54
CA SER A 270 -6.16 -12.26 14.85
C SER A 270 -6.13 -11.39 13.60
N VAL A 271 -7.29 -11.09 13.01
CA VAL A 271 -7.46 -10.13 11.92
C VAL A 271 -7.77 -8.77 12.55
N GLU A 272 -6.73 -8.09 13.04
CA GLU A 272 -6.86 -6.80 13.70
C GLU A 272 -7.35 -5.70 12.74
N TYR A 273 -6.89 -5.78 11.48
CA TYR A 273 -7.29 -4.89 10.40
C TYR A 273 -7.50 -5.69 9.12
N MET A 274 -8.34 -5.17 8.21
CA MET A 274 -8.58 -5.82 6.92
C MET A 274 -7.31 -5.90 6.08
N TRP A 275 -6.39 -4.94 6.23
CA TRP A 275 -5.07 -5.00 5.62
C TRP A 275 -4.05 -4.13 6.36
N ASP A 276 -2.78 -4.44 6.16
CA ASP A 276 -1.65 -3.65 6.68
C ASP A 276 -0.45 -3.66 5.72
N PHE A 277 0.50 -2.75 5.95
CA PHE A 277 1.76 -2.73 5.21
C PHE A 277 2.94 -3.13 6.09
N VAL A 278 3.77 -4.04 5.58
CA VAL A 278 5.01 -4.49 6.21
C VAL A 278 6.19 -4.30 5.27
N VAL A 279 7.32 -3.93 5.86
CA VAL A 279 8.57 -3.60 5.18
C VAL A 279 9.59 -4.64 5.60
N ASN A 280 10.27 -5.27 4.64
CA ASN A 280 11.33 -6.25 4.86
C ASN A 280 12.59 -5.92 4.06
#